data_AF-A0A957WSA9-F1
#
_entry.id   AF-A0A957WSA9-F1
#
_cell.length_a   1.000
_cell.length_b   1.000
_cell.length_c   1.000
_cell.angle_alpha   90.00
_cell.angle_beta   90.00
_cell.angle_gamma   90.00
#
_symmetry.space_group_name_H-M   'P 1'
#
loop_
_entity.id
_entity.type
_entity.pdbx_description
1 polymer ?
#
loop_
_entity_poly.entity_id
_entity_poly.type
_entity_poly.pdbx_seq_one_letter_code
_entity_poly.pdbx_strand_id
1 'polypeptide(L)' 'MYVCGDGRRMAPAVHETCVRIYQEATGSTLDEAERWMTEMERNYGRYVADVFA' A
#
# COMPACT_ATOMS: atom_id res chain seq x y z
N MET A 1 7.64 -4.60 2.92
CA MET A 1 7.33 -4.58 1.48
C MET A 1 8.05 -3.39 0.88
N TYR A 2 8.73 -3.61 -0.24
CA TYR A 2 9.44 -2.57 -0.97
C TYR A 2 8.86 -2.51 -2.38
N VAL A 3 8.54 -1.30 -2.84
CA VAL A 3 8.02 -1.04 -4.19
C VAL A 3 8.98 -0.09 -4.87
N CYS A 4 9.50 -0.45 -6.05
CA CYS A 4 10.32 0.45 -6.85
C CYS A 4 9.96 0.36 -8.33
N GLY A 5 10.13 1.47 -9.05
CA GLY A 5 9.77 1.57 -10.47
C GLY A 5 8.91 2.78 -10.80
N ASP A 6 7.99 2.59 -11.74
CA ASP A 6 7.10 3.65 -12.24
C ASP A 6 6.13 4.16 -11.16
N GLY A 7 6.32 5.41 -10.75
CA GLY A 7 5.51 6.10 -9.75
C GLY A 7 4.19 6.64 -10.29
N ARG A 8 3.97 6.63 -11.60
CA ARG A 8 2.78 7.20 -12.24
C ARG A 8 1.62 6.21 -12.36
N ARG A 9 1.90 4.94 -12.64
CA ARG A 9 0.90 3.89 -12.91
C ARG A 9 1.15 2.65 -12.07
N MET A 10 2.39 2.16 -12.01
CA MET A 10 2.69 0.91 -11.31
C MET A 10 2.52 1.06 -9.79
N ALA A 11 3.17 2.05 -9.17
CA ALA A 11 3.12 2.19 -7.72
C ALA A 11 1.71 2.42 -7.14
N PRO A 12 0.85 3.28 -7.73
CA PRO A 12 -0.54 3.40 -7.30
C PRO A 12 -1.32 2.08 -7.41
N ALA A 13 -1.17 1.35 -8.53
CA ALA A 13 -1.85 0.07 -8.72
C ALA A 13 -1.39 -1.01 -7.73
N VAL A 14 -0.11 -1.00 -7.34
CA VAL A 14 0.42 -1.88 -6.29
C VAL A 14 -0.19 -1.53 -4.93
N HIS A 15 -0.28 -0.24 -4.58
CA HIS A 15 -0.92 0.20 -3.34
C HIS A 15 -2.38 -0.26 -3.27
N GLU A 16 -3.17 0.02 -4.31
CA GLU A 16 -4.58 -0.40 -4.40
C GLU A 16 -4.74 -1.93 -4.27
N THR A 17 -3.81 -2.68 -4.86
CA THR A 17 -3.81 -4.14 -4.74
C THR A 17 -3.49 -4.59 -3.31
N CYS A 18 -2.57 -3.93 -2.62
CA CYS A 18 -2.26 -4.25 -1.22
C CYS A 18 -3.45 -3.96 -0.29
N VAL A 19 -4.16 -2.84 -0.52
CA VAL A 19 -5.40 -2.51 0.18
C VAL A 19 -6.43 -3.63 0.01
N ARG A 20 -6.68 -4.06 -1.23
CA ARG A 20 -7.62 -5.15 -1.51
C ARG A 20 -7.21 -6.47 -0.86
N ILE A 21 -5.92 -6.85 -0.94
CA ILE A 21 -5.40 -8.05 -0.28
C ILE A 21 -5.67 -8.00 1.24
N TYR A 22 -5.45 -6.84 1.86
CA TYR A 22 -5.70 -6.66 3.30
C TYR A 22 -7.19 -6.80 3.63
N GLN A 23 -8.07 -6.17 2.85
CA GLN A 23 -9.53 -6.29 3.03
C GLN A 23 -10.00 -7.74 2.91
N GLU A 24 -9.55 -8.47 1.88
CA GLU A 24 -9.92 -9.87 1.67
C GLU A 24 -9.41 -10.77 2.80
N ALA A 25 -8.21 -10.54 3.30
CA ALA A 25 -7.61 -11.35 4.36
C ALA A 25 -8.20 -11.11 5.76
N THR A 26 -8.74 -9.91 6.01
CA THR A 26 -9.17 -9.48 7.35
C THR A 26 -10.68 -9.21 7.47
N GLY A 27 -11.37 -9.06 6.34
CA GLY A 27 -12.76 -8.58 6.30
C GLY A 27 -12.89 -7.08 6.57
N SER A 28 -11.81 -6.30 6.50
CA SER A 28 -11.84 -4.88 6.84
C SER A 28 -12.57 -4.02 5.80
N THR A 29 -13.07 -2.88 6.26
CA THR A 29 -13.53 -1.81 5.36
C THR A 29 -12.37 -1.18 4.59
N LEU A 30 -12.70 -0.40 3.56
CA LEU A 30 -11.70 0.31 2.74
C LEU A 30 -10.91 1.30 3.61
N ASP A 31 -11.61 2.11 4.41
CA ASP A 31 -11.00 3.10 5.30
C ASP A 31 -10.03 2.46 6.30
N GLU A 32 -10.37 1.30 6.85
CA GLU A 32 -9.50 0.56 7.75
C GLU A 32 -8.24 0.03 7.05
N ALA A 33 -8.39 -0.47 5.83
CA ALA A 33 -7.27 -0.98 5.03
C ALA A 33 -6.33 0.14 4.59
N GLU A 34 -6.87 1.29 4.17
CA GLU A 34 -6.08 2.48 3.82
C GLU A 34 -5.34 3.06 5.03
N ARG A 35 -6.02 3.09 6.19
CA ARG A 35 -5.37 3.48 7.45
C ARG A 35 -4.24 2.53 7.80
N TRP A 36 -4.45 1.22 7.66
CA TRP A 36 -3.41 0.22 7.91
C TRP A 36 -2.20 0.41 6.98
N MET A 37 -2.43 0.59 5.68
CA MET A 37 -1.35 0.88 4.72
C MET A 37 -0.56 2.13 5.10
N THR A 38 -1.27 3.20 5.47
CA THR A 38 -0.67 4.46 5.94
C THR A 38 0.18 4.25 7.19
N GLU A 39 -0.28 3.45 8.16
CA GLU A 39 0.48 3.12 9.36
C GLU A 39 1.73 2.29 9.05
N MET A 40 1.62 1.31 8.13
CA MET A 40 2.75 0.49 7.68
C MET A 40 3.84 1.35 7.04
N GLU A 41 3.47 2.38 6.30
CA GLU A 41 4.40 3.34 5.70
C GLU A 41 4.99 4.30 6.75
N ARG A 42 4.13 5.03 7.48
CA ARG A 42 4.55 6.18 8.30
C ARG A 42 5.12 5.80 9.66
N ASN A 43 4.59 4.76 10.29
CA ASN A 43 4.89 4.45 11.69
C ASN A 43 5.82 3.25 11.83
N TYR A 44 5.68 2.26 10.95
CA TYR A 44 6.42 1.00 11.06
C TYR A 44 7.55 0.85 10.02
N GLY A 45 7.57 1.66 8.97
CA GLY A 45 8.54 1.54 7.87
C GLY A 45 8.48 0.17 7.16
N ARG A 46 7.33 -0.51 7.22
CA ARG A 46 7.10 -1.84 6.63
C ARG A 46 6.55 -1.76 5.21
N TYR A 47 6.18 -0.59 4.74
CA TYR A 47 5.86 -0.29 3.36
C TYR A 47 6.73 0.88 2.92
N VAL A 48 7.61 0.66 1.94
CA VAL A 48 8.56 1.68 1.46
C VAL A 48 8.49 1.72 -0.06
N ALA A 49 8.30 2.92 -0.62
CA ALA A 49 8.24 3.15 -2.05
C ALA A 49 9.42 4.02 -2.51
N ASP A 50 10.19 3.50 -3.46
CA ASP A 50 11.29 4.21 -4.16
C ASP A 50 10.96 4.29 -5.66
N VAL A 51 10.20 5.32 -6.03
CA VAL A 51 9.51 5.39 -7.32
C VAL A 51 9.87 6.65 -8.11
N PHE A 52 9.85 6.53 -9.44
CA PHE A 52 10.29 7.58 -10.36
C PHE A 52 9.29 7.79 -11.52
N ALA A 53 9.44 8.90 -12.26
CA ALA A 53 8.50 9.38 -13.27
C ALA A 53 9.10 9.48 -14.67
#